data_AF-A0A971YE65-F1
#
_entry.id   AF-A0A971YE65-F1
#
_cell.length_a   1.000
_cell.length_b   1.000
_cell.length_c   1.000
_cell.angle_alpha   90.00
_cell.angle_beta   90.00
_cell.angle_gamma   90.00
#
_symmetry.space_group_name_H-M   'P 1'
#
loop_
_entity.id
_entity.type
_entity.pdbx_description
1 polymer ?
#
loop_
_entity_poly.entity_id
_entity_poly.type
_entity_poly.pdbx_seq_one_letter_code
_entity_poly.pdbx_strand_id
1 'polypeptide(L)' 'MDILGYELEKAKEILKKAGYTNIFVSYTKSPYGQPESGLSATYRVLRISKLEDSSVEILACYM' A
#
# COMPACT_ATOMS: atom_id res chain seq x y z
N MET A 1 -3.59 -7.22 12.84
CA MET A 1 -3.49 -8.00 11.58
C MET A 1 -2.56 -7.23 10.68
N ASP A 2 -1.37 -7.76 10.41
CA ASP A 2 -0.37 -7.10 9.55
C ASP A 2 -0.69 -7.37 8.08
N ILE A 3 -0.88 -6.31 7.29
CA ILE A 3 -1.24 -6.39 5.86
C ILE A 3 -0.09 -5.93 4.95
N LEU A 4 1.14 -6.04 5.44
CA LEU A 4 2.35 -5.74 4.68
C LEU A 4 2.58 -6.78 3.57
N GLY A 5 3.14 -6.36 2.45
CA GLY A 5 3.40 -7.21 1.28
C GLY A 5 2.16 -7.52 0.43
N TYR A 6 0.97 -7.06 0.83
CA TYR A 6 -0.25 -7.18 0.02
C TYR A 6 -0.22 -6.19 -1.14
N GLU A 7 -0.98 -6.52 -2.20
CA GLU A 7 -1.32 -5.56 -3.23
C GLU A 7 -2.09 -4.38 -2.64
N LEU A 8 -1.81 -3.18 -3.14
CA LEU A 8 -2.37 -1.94 -2.62
C LEU A 8 -3.92 -1.97 -2.57
N GLU A 9 -4.58 -2.45 -3.62
CA GLU A 9 -6.06 -2.48 -3.65
C GLU A 9 -6.63 -3.43 -2.60
N LYS A 10 -6.04 -4.61 -2.44
CA LYS A 10 -6.43 -5.57 -1.39
C LYS A 10 -6.19 -5.00 0.01
N ALA A 11 -5.09 -4.27 0.21
CA ALA A 11 -4.80 -3.60 1.47
C ALA A 11 -5.84 -2.51 1.79
N LYS A 12 -6.23 -1.70 0.79
CA LYS A 12 -7.29 -0.69 0.93
C LYS A 12 -8.62 -1.32 1.33
N GLU A 13 -9.01 -2.43 0.71
CA GLU A 13 -10.25 -3.15 1.08
C GLU A 13 -10.23 -3.64 2.53
N ILE A 14 -9.11 -4.21 2.98
CA ILE A 14 -8.97 -4.68 4.37
C ILE A 14 -9.06 -3.50 5.34
N LEU A 15 -8.38 -2.39 5.05
CA LEU A 15 -8.40 -1.19 5.91
C LEU A 15 -9.80 -0.55 5.98
N LYS A 16 -10.53 -0.51 4.86
CA LYS A 16 -11.93 -0.06 4.84
C LYS A 16 -12.81 -0.96 5.72
N LYS A 17 -12.66 -2.29 5.61
CA LYS A 17 -13.39 -3.25 6.46
C LYS A 17 -13.03 -3.13 7.94
N ALA A 18 -11.81 -2.68 8.25
CA ALA A 18 -11.36 -2.41 9.61
C ALA A 18 -11.83 -1.04 10.16
N GLY A 19 -12.57 -0.24 9.38
CA GLY A 19 -13.13 1.05 9.82
C GLY A 19 -12.28 2.28 9.52
N TYR A 20 -11.19 2.14 8.75
CA TYR A 20 -10.43 3.29 8.25
C TYR A 20 -11.12 3.89 7.03
N THR A 21 -11.52 5.15 7.12
CA THR A 21 -12.20 5.89 6.05
C THR A 21 -11.24 6.78 5.27
N ASN A 22 -10.22 7.31 5.93
CA ASN A 22 -9.21 8.18 5.33
C ASN A 22 -7.92 7.40 5.09
N ILE A 23 -7.75 6.92 3.86
CA ILE A 23 -6.59 6.11 3.47
C ILE A 23 -5.70 6.94 2.53
N PHE A 24 -4.55 7.37 3.04
CA PHE A 24 -3.52 8.07 2.27
C PHE A 24 -2.52 7.06 1.72
N VAL A 25 -2.06 7.26 0.48
CA VAL A 25 -1.10 6.36 -0.15
C VAL A 25 0.10 7.17 -0.64
N SER A 26 1.26 6.85 -0.07
CA SER A 26 2.57 7.39 -0.44
C SER A 26 3.30 6.33 -1.27
N TYR A 27 3.89 6.74 -2.41
CA TYR A 27 4.56 5.81 -3.33
C TYR A 27 6.08 5.95 -3.23
N THR A 28 6.78 4.81 -3.21
CA THR A 28 8.24 4.75 -3.27
C THR A 28 8.73 3.87 -4.41
N LYS A 29 9.96 4.14 -4.85
CA LYS A 29 10.67 3.32 -5.83
C LYS A 29 11.17 2.03 -5.19
N SER A 30 11.04 0.91 -5.89
CA SER A 30 11.74 -0.31 -5.51
C SER A 30 13.26 -0.07 -5.62
N PRO A 31 14.06 -0.43 -4.60
CA PRO A 31 15.51 -0.42 -4.71
C PRO A 31 16.03 -1.49 -5.67
N TYR A 32 15.21 -2.50 -5.97
CA TYR A 32 15.47 -3.48 -7.01
C TYR A 32 15.00 -2.90 -8.35
N GLY A 33 15.94 -2.72 -9.29
CA GLY A 33 15.70 -2.12 -10.60
C GLY A 33 14.50 -2.75 -11.31
N GLN A 34 13.78 -1.92 -12.09
CA GLN A 34 12.55 -2.30 -12.77
C GLN A 34 12.73 -3.61 -13.57
N PRO A 35 11.81 -4.57 -13.47
CA PRO A 35 11.72 -5.61 -14.48
C PRO A 35 11.37 -4.93 -15.82
N GLU A 36 12.21 -5.13 -16.83
CA GLU A 36 12.12 -4.53 -18.17
C GLU A 36 10.86 -4.92 -18.98
N SER A 37 9.86 -5.55 -18.37
CA SER A 37 8.66 -5.97 -19.08
C SER A 37 7.47 -5.12 -18.67
N GLY A 38 7.08 -4.24 -19.59
CA GLY A 38 5.78 -3.59 -19.55
C GLY A 38 4.68 -4.64 -19.45
N LEU A 39 3.96 -4.64 -18.33
CA LEU A 39 2.55 -5.04 -18.16
C LEU A 39 2.23 -5.02 -16.66
N SER A 40 1.37 -4.07 -16.26
CA SER A 40 0.77 -3.90 -14.93
C SER A 40 1.72 -3.49 -13.79
N ALA A 41 1.80 -2.18 -13.53
CA ALA A 41 2.46 -1.62 -12.34
C ALA A 41 1.75 -2.13 -11.08
N THR A 42 2.31 -3.17 -10.47
CA THR A 42 1.71 -3.82 -9.31
C THR A 42 2.31 -3.18 -8.06
N TYR A 43 1.49 -2.52 -7.25
CA TYR A 43 1.95 -1.83 -6.04
C TYR A 43 1.84 -2.74 -4.82
N ARG A 44 2.92 -2.90 -4.06
CA ARG A 44 2.90 -3.63 -2.79
C ARG A 44 3.07 -2.72 -1.58
N VAL A 45 2.32 -3.01 -0.52
CA VAL A 45 2.42 -2.27 0.74
C VAL A 45 3.70 -2.62 1.49
N LEU A 46 4.51 -1.62 1.80
CA LEU A 46 5.73 -1.77 2.60
C LEU A 46 5.52 -1.42 4.07
N ARG A 47 4.68 -0.41 4.33
CA ARG A 47 4.43 0.09 5.67
C ARG A 47 3.04 0.67 5.77
N ILE A 48 2.49 0.59 6.98
CA ILE A 48 1.25 1.26 7.36
C ILE A 48 1.50 2.06 8.62
N SER A 49 1.05 3.31 8.63
CA SER A 49 1.13 4.22 9.77
C SER A 49 -0.28 4.69 10.11
N LYS A 50 -0.76 4.43 11.33
CA LYS A 50 -1.98 5.06 11.83
C LYS A 50 -1.68 6.53 12.12
N LEU A 51 -2.51 7.44 11.60
CA LEU A 51 -2.34 8.88 11.81
C LEU A 51 -3.27 9.38 12.93
N GLU A 52 -4.57 9.15 12.79
CA GLU A 52 -5.63 9.61 13.70
C GLU A 52 -6.71 8.53 13.84
N ASP A 53 -7.78 8.80 14.58
CA ASP A 53 -8.96 7.92 14.61
C ASP A 53 -9.61 7.87 13.22
N SER A 54 -9.59 6.68 12.64
CA SER A 54 -10.02 6.35 11.26
C SER A 54 -9.12 6.83 10.10
N SER A 55 -7.92 7.34 10.38
CA SER A 55 -6.96 7.76 9.35
C SER A 55 -5.70 6.90 9.31
N VAL A 56 -5.28 6.49 8.12
CA VAL A 56 -4.12 5.63 7.90
C VAL A 56 -3.34 6.05 6.66
N GLU A 57 -2.02 6.03 6.78
CA GLU A 57 -1.09 6.19 5.66
C GLU A 57 -0.51 4.82 5.28
N ILE A 58 -0.50 4.53 3.98
CA ILE A 58 0.11 3.36 3.38
C ILE A 58 1.32 3.82 2.57
N LEU A 59 2.49 3.27 2.86
CA LEU A 59 3.63 3.36 1.97
C LEU A 59 3.60 2.17 1.01
N ALA A 60 3.41 2.44 -0.28
CA ALA A 60 3.39 1.45 -1.33
C ALA A 60 4.60 1.58 -2.25
N CYS A 61 5.12 0.46 -2.73
CA CYS A 61 6.23 0.40 -3.66
C CYS A 61 5.73 -0.09 -5.01
N TYR A 62 6.16 0.55 -6.10
CA TYR A 62 5.98 -0.03 -7.43
C TYR A 62 7.05 -1.12 -7.65
N MET A 63 6.64 -2.24 -8.24
CA MET A 63 7.54 -3.30 -8.69
C MET A 63 7.68 -3.25 -10.20
#